data_AF-A0A1S3Y737-F1
#
_entry.id   AF-A0A1S3Y737-F1
#
_cell.length_a   1.000
_cell.length_b   1.000
_cell.length_c   1.000
_cell.angle_alpha   90.00
_cell.angle_beta   90.00
_cell.angle_gamma   90.00
#
_symmetry.space_group_name_H-M   'P 1'
#
loop_
_entity.id
_entity.type
_entity.pdbx_description
1 polymer ?
#
loop_
_entity_poly.entity_id
_entity_poly.type
_entity_poly.pdbx_seq_one_letter_code
_entity_poly.pdbx_strand_id
1 'polypeptide(L)'
;MGRIPNEWARCILPLVRDKKIRIEGCCKSAPNILAIMDSVLLSVRVYINSSMFHKSHQTSLKARSTDDTVVHPLPTLFHLLGLTPFKK
;
A
#
# COMPACT_ATOMS: atom_id res chain seq x y z
N MET A 1 -14.83 4.97 -12.85
CA MET A 1 -14.79 4.84 -11.38
C MET A 1 -13.69 5.75 -10.86
N GLY A 2 -13.88 6.42 -9.72
CA GLY A 2 -13.04 7.54 -9.25
C GLY A 2 -11.58 7.20 -8.93
N ARG A 3 -10.93 8.10 -8.19
CA ARG A 3 -9.53 7.95 -7.77
C ARG A 3 -9.46 7.42 -6.35
N ILE A 4 -8.46 6.60 -6.06
CA ILE A 4 -8.08 6.28 -4.67
C ILE A 4 -7.39 7.51 -4.04
N PRO A 5 -7.40 7.65 -2.70
CA PRO A 5 -6.70 8.75 -2.05
C PRO A 5 -5.19 8.75 -2.39
N ASN A 6 -4.59 9.93 -2.46
CA ASN A 6 -3.23 10.12 -2.99
C ASN A 6 -2.16 9.34 -2.20
N GLU A 7 -2.28 9.29 -0.87
CA GLU A 7 -1.35 8.54 -0.02
C GLU A 7 -1.33 7.05 -0.33
N TRP A 8 -2.51 6.46 -0.58
CA TRP A 8 -2.65 5.08 -1.03
C TRP A 8 -2.03 4.89 -2.41
N ALA A 9 -2.26 5.82 -3.35
CA ALA A 9 -1.69 5.73 -4.70
C ALA A 9 -0.14 5.74 -4.68
N ARG A 10 0.46 6.64 -3.89
CA ARG A 10 1.92 6.77 -3.79
C ARG A 10 2.60 5.51 -3.26
N CYS A 11 1.98 4.81 -2.31
CA CYS A 11 2.58 3.59 -1.74
C CYS A 11 2.23 2.32 -2.56
N ILE A 12 1.01 2.20 -3.07
CA ILE A 12 0.53 1.02 -3.81
C ILE A 12 1.21 0.90 -5.16
N LEU A 13 1.26 1.99 -5.93
CA LEU A 13 1.69 1.97 -7.32
C LEU A 13 3.08 1.34 -7.52
N PRO A 14 4.14 1.74 -6.79
CA PRO A 14 5.45 1.11 -6.94
C PRO A 14 5.45 -0.37 -6.51
N LEU A 15 4.67 -0.74 -5.48
CA LEU A 15 4.64 -2.12 -4.99
C LEU A 15 3.91 -3.07 -5.95
N VAL A 16 2.83 -2.62 -6.59
CA VAL A 16 2.11 -3.39 -7.61
C VAL A 16 2.93 -3.49 -8.89
N ARG A 17 3.55 -2.38 -9.32
CA ARG A 17 4.42 -2.37 -10.51
C ARG A 17 5.57 -3.36 -10.40
N ASP A 18 6.19 -3.44 -9.22
CA ASP A 18 7.28 -4.35 -8.93
C ASP A 18 6.81 -5.79 -8.61
N LYS A 19 5.49 -6.08 -8.74
CA LYS A 19 4.85 -7.38 -8.41
C LYS A 19 5.09 -7.85 -6.97
N LYS A 20 5.35 -6.91 -6.06
CA LYS A 20 5.60 -7.16 -4.63
C LYS A 20 4.32 -7.41 -3.86
N ILE A 21 3.23 -6.77 -4.29
CA ILE A 21 1.90 -6.94 -3.70
C ILE A 21 0.86 -7.13 -4.81
N ARG A 22 -0.27 -7.74 -4.43
CA ARG A 22 -1.52 -7.78 -5.20
C ARG A 22 -2.62 -7.16 -4.36
N ILE A 23 -3.50 -6.39 -5.01
CA ILE A 23 -4.62 -5.73 -4.35
C ILE A 23 -5.91 -6.22 -4.99
N GLU A 24 -6.87 -6.57 -4.15
CA GLU A 24 -8.23 -6.90 -4.56
C GLU A 24 -9.19 -5.93 -3.89
N GLY A 25 -10.06 -5.31 -4.69
CA GLY A 25 -11.10 -4.40 -4.21
C GLY A 25 -12.48 -4.99 -4.45
N CYS A 26 -13.36 -4.90 -3.46
CA CYS A 26 -14.77 -5.25 -3.57
C CYS A 26 -15.62 -4.04 -3.20
N CYS A 27 -16.60 -3.70 -4.04
CA CYS A 27 -17.55 -2.62 -3.73
C CYS A 27 -18.53 -3.08 -2.66
N LYS A 28 -18.56 -2.38 -1.52
CA LYS A 28 -19.53 -2.63 -0.44
C LYS A 28 -20.81 -1.83 -0.65
N SER A 29 -20.68 -0.58 -1.07
CA SER A 29 -21.80 0.31 -1.29
C SER A 29 -21.39 1.45 -2.23
N ALA A 30 -22.30 1.81 -3.12
CA ALA A 30 -22.20 2.97 -3.98
C ALA A 30 -23.60 3.64 -4.08
N PRO A 31 -23.68 4.94 -4.36
CA PRO A 31 -24.94 5.58 -4.69
C PRO A 31 -25.60 4.94 -5.91
N ASN A 32 -26.93 4.95 -5.97
CA ASN A 32 -27.70 4.42 -7.11
C ASN A 32 -27.38 5.15 -8.42
N ILE A 33 -27.03 6.44 -8.31
CA ILE A 33 -26.58 7.28 -9.43
C ILE A 33 -25.28 7.92 -8.98
N LEU A 34 -24.17 7.61 -9.67
CA LEU A 34 -22.86 8.17 -9.39
C LEU A 34 -22.75 9.58 -9.99
N ALA A 35 -22.63 10.58 -9.14
CA ALA A 35 -22.32 11.95 -9.50
C ALA A 35 -20.84 12.29 -9.26
N ILE A 36 -20.43 13.48 -9.69
CA ILE A 36 -19.09 14.02 -9.43
C ILE A 36 -18.97 14.28 -7.92
N MET A 37 -17.82 13.93 -7.34
CA MET A 37 -17.52 13.99 -5.89
C MET A 37 -18.20 12.93 -5.02
N ASP A 38 -19.01 12.04 -5.59
CA ASP A 38 -19.54 10.91 -4.83
C ASP A 38 -18.44 9.94 -4.39
N SER A 39 -18.62 9.39 -3.19
CA SER A 39 -17.74 8.39 -2.63
C SER A 39 -18.34 6.99 -2.77
N VAL A 40 -17.45 6.02 -2.99
CA VAL A 40 -17.80 4.59 -3.05
C VAL A 40 -17.09 3.90 -1.90
N LEU A 41 -17.84 3.12 -1.12
CA LEU A 41 -17.26 2.33 -0.04
C LEU A 41 -16.68 1.04 -0.61
N LEU A 42 -15.35 0.91 -0.51
CA LEU A 42 -14.61 -0.27 -0.97
C LEU A 42 -14.06 -1.06 0.21
N SER A 43 -14.11 -2.38 0.09
CA SER A 43 -13.34 -3.30 0.92
C SER A 43 -12.10 -3.72 0.14
N VAL A 44 -10.91 -3.52 0.69
CA VAL A 44 -9.65 -3.82 0.02
C VAL A 44 -8.91 -4.93 0.76
N ARG A 45 -8.41 -5.92 0.01
CA ARG A 45 -7.48 -6.94 0.49
C ARG A 45 -6.13 -6.72 -0.16
N VAL A 46 -5.08 -6.75 0.66
CA VAL A 46 -3.69 -6.61 0.22
C VAL A 46 -2.98 -7.93 0.46
N TYR A 47 -2.47 -8.53 -0.61
CA TYR A 47 -1.68 -9.76 -0.54
C TYR A 47 -0.22 -9.41 -0.82
N ILE A 48 0.66 -9.82 0.07
CA ILE A 48 2.09 -9.54 -0.03
C ILE A 48 2.79 -10.81 -0.49
N ASN A 49 3.62 -10.70 -1.52
CA ASN A 49 4.41 -11.82 -2.00
C ASN A 49 5.43 -12.22 -0.94
N SER A 50 5.53 -13.51 -0.60
CA SER A 50 6.45 -14.01 0.43
C SER A 50 7.92 -13.68 0.14
N SER A 51 8.31 -13.55 -1.14
CA SER A 51 9.67 -13.15 -1.54
C SER A 51 10.10 -11.78 -0.99
N MET A 52 9.16 -10.94 -0.55
CA MET A 52 9.43 -9.68 0.14
C MET A 52 10.07 -9.88 1.52
N PHE A 53 9.81 -11.04 2.15
CA PHE A 53 10.31 -11.38 3.49
C PHE A 53 11.50 -12.32 3.45
N HIS A 54 11.72 -13.04 2.35
CA HIS A 54 12.78 -14.06 2.23
C HIS A 54 14.13 -13.55 1.69
N LYS A 55 14.25 -12.29 1.25
CA LYS A 55 15.53 -11.71 0.80
C LYS A 55 16.43 -11.29 1.97
N SER A 56 16.70 -12.19 2.90
CA SER A 56 17.64 -11.99 4.01
C SER A 56 19.02 -12.63 3.77
N HIS A 57 19.46 -12.75 2.51
CA HIS A 57 20.85 -13.08 2.21
C HIS A 57 21.57 -11.83 1.68
N GLN A 58 22.33 -11.21 2.60
CA GLN A 58 23.43 -10.29 2.32
C GLN A 58 23.13 -9.12 1.37
N THR A 59 22.37 -8.13 1.85
CA THR A 59 22.71 -6.75 1.52
C THR A 59 23.15 -6.07 2.81
N SER A 60 24.46 -5.92 2.93
CA SER A 60 25.12 -5.03 3.87
C SER A 60 24.27 -3.77 4.07
N LEU A 61 23.95 -3.48 5.33
CA LEU A 61 23.35 -2.25 5.78
C LEU A 61 24.31 -1.08 5.50
N LYS A 62 24.46 -0.68 4.24
CA LYS A 62 24.79 0.71 3.95
C LYS A 62 23.50 1.49 4.11
N ALA A 63 23.25 1.90 5.36
CA ALA A 63 22.38 3.01 5.67
C ALA A 63 22.82 4.21 4.82
N ARG A 64 22.16 4.43 3.68
CA ARG A 64 22.15 5.75 3.05
C ARG A 64 21.13 6.56 3.82
N SER A 65 21.60 7.18 4.89
CA SER A 65 21.09 8.45 5.37
C SER A 65 21.26 9.46 4.25
N THR A 66 20.22 9.66 3.46
CA THR A 66 20.07 10.88 2.67
C THR A 66 18.70 11.39 3.06
N ASP A 67 18.72 12.49 3.81
CA ASP A 67 17.59 13.34 4.09
C ASP A 67 16.76 13.60 2.84
N ASP A 68 15.49 13.92 3.11
CA ASP A 68 14.43 14.36 2.21
C ASP A 68 13.61 13.26 1.51
N THR A 69 12.49 12.92 2.16
CA THR A 69 11.25 12.44 1.52
C THR A 69 11.30 11.11 0.75
N VAL A 70 12.13 10.15 1.17
CA VAL A 70 12.01 8.77 0.65
C VAL A 70 10.78 8.10 1.30
N VAL A 71 9.62 8.23 0.65
CA VAL A 71 8.41 7.49 1.01
C VAL A 71 8.73 6.00 0.89
N HIS A 72 8.95 5.31 2.03
CA HIS A 72 9.12 3.87 2.06
C HIS A 72 7.75 3.20 1.82
N PRO A 73 7.49 2.61 0.63
CA PRO A 73 6.12 2.28 0.24
C PRO A 73 5.51 1.17 1.10
N LEU A 74 6.31 0.21 1.55
CA LEU A 74 5.83 -0.94 2.34
C LEU A 74 5.52 -0.56 3.81
N PRO A 75 6.41 0.11 4.56
CA PRO A 75 6.07 0.64 5.88
C PRO A 75 4.87 1.59 5.86
N THR A 76 4.79 2.47 4.85
CA THR A 76 3.65 3.38 4.67
C THR A 76 2.35 2.60 4.46
N LEU A 77 2.39 1.53 3.67
CA LEU A 77 1.23 0.66 3.46
C LEU A 77 0.77 -0.03 4.76
N PHE A 78 1.70 -0.51 5.60
CA PHE A 78 1.34 -1.09 6.90
C PHE A 78 0.66 -0.08 7.81
N HIS A 79 1.18 1.15 7.86
CA HIS A 79 0.55 2.23 8.61
C HIS A 79 -0.87 2.53 8.10
N LEU A 80 -1.07 2.64 6.78
CA LEU A 80 -2.38 2.87 6.16
C LEU A 80 -3.36 1.71 6.39
N LEU A 81 -2.87 0.48 6.54
CA LEU A 81 -3.67 -0.70 6.91
C LEU A 81 -3.98 -0.76 8.42
N GLY A 82 -3.51 0.20 9.22
CA GLY A 82 -3.65 0.20 10.67
C GLY A 82 -2.82 -0.87 11.38
N LEU A 83 -1.84 -1.46 10.68
CA LEU A 83 -0.96 -2.46 11.25
C LEU A 83 0.10 -1.77 12.10
N THR A 84 0.09 -2.07 13.40
CA THR A 84 1.12 -1.63 14.33
C THR A 84 2.05 -2.79 14.67
N PRO A 85 3.37 -2.55 14.77
CA PRO A 85 4.30 -3.59 15.15
C PRO A 85 3.99 -4.06 16.58
N PHE A 86 3.75 -5.35 16.73
CA PHE A 86 3.61 -5.97 18.05
C PHE A 86 4.99 -6.08 18.70
N LYS A 87 5.17 -5.46 19.87
CA LYS A 87 6.32 -5.69 20.73
C LYS A 87 5.99 -6.84 21.68
N LYS A 88 6.77 -7.91 21.62
CA LYS A 88 6.71 -9.03 22.55
C LYS A 88 7.71 -8.83 23.69
#